data_AF-A0A357G1U7-F1
#
_entry.id   AF-A0A357G1U7-F1
#
_cell.length_a   1.000
_cell.length_b   1.000
_cell.length_c   1.000
_cell.angle_alpha   90.00
_cell.angle_beta   90.00
_cell.angle_gamma   90.00
#
_symmetry.space_group_name_H-M   'P 1'
#
loop_
_entity.id
_entity.type
_entity.pdbx_description
1 polymer ?
#
loop_
_entity_poly.entity_id
_entity_poly.type
_entity_poly.pdbx_seq_one_letter_code
_entity_poly.pdbx_strand_id
1 'polypeptide(L)'
;LKLDPSAIQTLIRAVDKDKLPPALKGAAEALRDLFFNNMSERAAKIMKEDMAAMGPVRLKDVEEAQQYIVNVAKDLESRGEITMPSGSEEDEMIY
;
A
#
# COMPACT_ATOMS: atom_id res chain seq x y z
N LEU A 1 -7.02 6.65 6.40
CA LEU A 1 -7.22 5.76 5.22
C LEU A 1 -8.04 4.52 5.60
N LYS A 2 -9.36 4.57 5.50
CA LYS A 2 -10.22 3.37 5.64
C LYS A 2 -10.50 2.77 4.27
N LEU A 3 -9.51 2.13 3.65
CA LEU A 3 -9.77 1.33 2.44
C LEU A 3 -10.48 0.04 2.86
N ASP A 4 -11.55 -0.32 2.15
CA ASP A 4 -12.23 -1.58 2.38
C ASP A 4 -11.30 -2.77 2.05
N PRO A 5 -11.36 -3.89 2.78
CA PRO A 5 -10.48 -5.05 2.55
C PRO A 5 -10.48 -5.54 1.10
N SER A 6 -11.63 -5.51 0.41
CA SER A 6 -11.75 -5.86 -1.01
C SER A 6 -10.93 -4.93 -1.92
N ALA A 7 -10.98 -3.62 -1.67
CA ALA A 7 -10.20 -2.62 -2.40
C ALA A 7 -8.70 -2.85 -2.24
N ILE A 8 -8.26 -3.22 -1.03
CA ILE A 8 -6.86 -3.49 -0.73
C ILE A 8 -6.38 -4.74 -1.45
N GLN A 9 -7.19 -5.79 -1.50
CA GLN A 9 -6.84 -6.98 -2.27
C GLN A 9 -6.74 -6.68 -3.77
N THR A 10 -7.64 -5.88 -4.33
CA THR A 10 -7.56 -5.43 -5.73
C THR A 10 -6.28 -4.62 -5.96
N LEU A 11 -5.96 -3.69 -5.06
CA LEU A 11 -4.74 -2.89 -5.11
C LEU A 11 -3.47 -3.76 -5.05
N ILE A 12 -3.40 -4.72 -4.11
CA ILE A 12 -2.27 -5.64 -3.97
C ILE A 12 -2.04 -6.45 -5.27
N ARG A 13 -3.10 -6.79 -6.00
CA ARG A 13 -3.01 -7.53 -7.28
C ARG A 13 -2.60 -6.64 -8.45
N ALA A 14 -2.94 -5.35 -8.40
CA ALA A 14 -2.66 -4.39 -9.48
C ALA A 14 -1.27 -3.75 -9.39
N VAL A 15 -0.72 -3.64 -8.17
CA VAL A 15 0.60 -3.02 -7.94
C VAL A 15 1.73 -3.98 -8.33
N ASP A 16 2.76 -3.43 -8.98
CA ASP A 16 3.98 -4.16 -9.30
C ASP A 16 4.67 -4.69 -8.03
N LYS A 17 5.08 -5.96 -8.07
CA LYS A 17 5.63 -6.66 -6.89
C LYS A 17 6.90 -6.03 -6.33
N ASP A 18 7.65 -5.29 -7.14
CA ASP A 18 8.87 -4.58 -6.71
C ASP A 18 8.58 -3.25 -6.01
N LYS A 19 7.36 -2.72 -6.12
CA LYS A 19 6.94 -1.44 -5.50
C LYS A 19 6.34 -1.62 -4.10
N LEU A 20 5.68 -2.74 -3.82
CA LEU A 20 5.12 -3.02 -2.50
C LEU A 20 6.18 -3.06 -1.38
N PRO A 21 7.31 -3.79 -1.52
CA PRO A 21 8.32 -3.87 -0.45
C PRO A 21 8.89 -2.51 0.01
N PRO A 22 9.40 -1.61 -0.88
CA PRO A 22 9.88 -0.29 -0.46
C PRO A 22 8.77 0.56 0.17
N ALA A 23 7.56 0.55 -0.41
CA ALA A 23 6.45 1.34 0.10
C ALA A 23 6.02 0.92 1.52
N LEU A 24 5.91 -0.39 1.77
CA LEU A 24 5.53 -0.94 3.06
C LEU A 24 6.60 -0.74 4.13
N LYS A 25 7.89 -0.66 3.75
CA LYS A 25 8.98 -0.43 4.70
C LYS A 25 8.89 0.93 5.39
N GLY A 26 8.41 1.95 4.67
CA GLY A 26 8.17 3.29 5.22
C GLY A 26 6.74 3.55 5.70
N ALA A 27 5.84 2.58 5.60
CA ALA A 27 4.45 2.74 6.01
C ALA A 27 4.28 2.64 7.53
N ALA A 28 3.26 3.32 8.07
CA ALA A 28 2.82 3.13 9.46
C ALA A 28 2.46 1.65 9.72
N GLU A 29 2.65 1.19 10.96
CA GLU A 29 2.40 -0.20 11.36
C GLU A 29 0.97 -0.65 11.03
N ALA A 30 -0.03 0.15 11.40
CA ALA A 30 -1.44 -0.13 11.11
C ALA A 30 -1.71 -0.31 9.59
N LEU A 31 -1.04 0.46 8.73
CA LEU A 31 -1.19 0.33 7.28
C LEU A 31 -0.50 -0.94 6.77
N ARG A 32 0.69 -1.26 7.30
CA ARG A 32 1.38 -2.53 6.99
C ARG A 32 0.51 -3.74 7.35
N ASP A 33 -0.06 -3.74 8.55
CA ASP A 33 -0.91 -4.83 9.03
C ASP A 33 -2.15 -4.99 8.15
N LEU A 34 -2.74 -3.88 7.74
CA LEU A 34 -3.87 -3.88 6.82
C LEU A 34 -3.54 -4.55 5.48
N PHE A 35 -2.35 -4.29 4.91
CA PHE A 35 -1.87 -4.99 3.70
C PHE A 35 -1.64 -6.47 3.97
N PHE A 36 -0.95 -6.84 5.06
CA PHE A 36 -0.65 -8.24 5.38
C PHE A 36 -1.91 -9.06 5.67
N ASN A 37 -2.91 -8.48 6.33
CA ASN A 37 -4.19 -9.13 6.61
C ASN A 37 -5.01 -9.39 5.33
N ASN A 38 -4.68 -8.71 4.24
CA ASN A 38 -5.28 -8.91 2.92
C ASN A 38 -4.41 -9.77 1.97
N MET A 39 -3.32 -10.34 2.47
CA MET A 39 -2.49 -11.30 1.76
C MET A 39 -2.74 -12.72 2.30
N SER A 40 -2.47 -13.74 1.48
CA SER A 40 -2.35 -15.10 2.01
C SER A 40 -1.11 -15.21 2.90
N GLU A 41 -1.09 -16.15 3.84
CA GLU A 41 0.07 -16.38 4.72
C GLU A 41 1.38 -16.54 3.94
N ARG A 42 1.33 -17.27 2.81
CA ARG A 42 2.48 -17.45 1.92
C ARG A 42 2.94 -16.13 1.29
N ALA A 43 2.00 -15.32 0.79
CA ALA A 43 2.34 -14.03 0.17
C ALA A 43 2.90 -13.04 1.20
N ALA A 44 2.31 -12.98 2.40
CA ALA A 44 2.80 -12.16 3.50
C ALA A 44 4.21 -12.58 3.93
N LYS A 45 4.50 -13.89 3.98
CA LYS A 45 5.83 -14.41 4.28
C LYS A 45 6.87 -13.97 3.24
N ILE A 46 6.58 -14.16 1.95
CA ILE A 46 7.48 -13.75 0.86
C ILE A 46 7.73 -12.23 0.92
N MET A 47 6.68 -11.43 1.11
CA MET A 47 6.80 -9.98 1.22
C MET A 47 7.71 -9.55 2.39
N LYS A 48 7.59 -10.21 3.54
CA LYS A 48 8.46 -9.95 4.70
C LYS A 48 9.93 -10.32 4.42
N GLU A 49 10.15 -11.43 3.72
CA GLU A 49 11.49 -11.86 3.29
C GLU A 49 12.10 -10.85 2.29
N ASP A 50 11.33 -10.40 1.30
CA ASP A 50 11.75 -9.38 0.33
C ASP A 50 12.12 -8.06 1.03
N MET A 51 11.25 -7.58 1.93
CA MET A 51 11.51 -6.36 2.72
C MET A 51 12.78 -6.46 3.59
N ALA A 52 13.08 -7.64 4.12
CA ALA A 52 14.29 -7.90 4.90
C ALA A 52 15.54 -7.92 4.00
N ALA A 53 15.45 -8.58 2.83
CA ALA A 53 16.54 -8.69 1.87
C ALA A 53 16.99 -7.34 1.28
N MET A 54 16.09 -6.36 1.20
CA MET A 54 16.41 -5.02 0.69
C MET A 54 17.44 -4.24 1.53
N GLY A 55 17.62 -4.56 2.82
CA GLY A 55 18.46 -3.76 3.71
C GLY A 55 17.97 -2.31 3.84
N PRO A 56 18.82 -1.33 4.21
CA PRO A 56 18.42 0.08 4.29
C PRO A 56 17.94 0.61 2.91
N VAL A 57 16.76 1.23 2.87
CA VAL A 57 16.17 1.81 1.65
C VAL A 57 16.21 3.33 1.77
N ARG A 58 16.47 4.03 0.65
CA ARG A 58 16.50 5.51 0.65
C ARG A 58 15.07 6.03 0.78
N LEU A 59 14.90 7.13 1.52
CA LEU A 59 13.59 7.77 1.67
C LEU A 59 12.93 8.09 0.32
N LYS A 60 13.72 8.59 -0.64
CA LYS A 60 13.24 8.86 -2.00
C LYS A 60 12.62 7.64 -2.69
N ASP A 61 13.25 6.46 -2.57
CA ASP A 61 12.76 5.23 -3.20
C ASP A 61 11.44 4.76 -2.54
N VAL A 62 11.30 5.00 -1.24
CA VAL A 62 10.05 4.76 -0.49
C VAL A 62 8.94 5.68 -0.97
N GLU A 63 9.21 6.98 -1.07
CA GLU A 63 8.23 7.99 -1.54
C GLU A 63 7.78 7.73 -2.98
N GLU A 64 8.72 7.39 -3.87
CA GLU A 64 8.41 7.02 -5.26
C GLU A 64 7.51 5.77 -5.33
N ALA A 65 7.81 4.75 -4.52
CA ALA A 65 6.99 3.55 -4.45
C ALA A 65 5.60 3.82 -3.86
N GLN A 66 5.50 4.66 -2.83
CA GLN A 66 4.22 5.06 -2.25
C GLN A 66 3.39 5.87 -3.27
N GLN A 67 4.00 6.82 -3.97
CA GLN A 67 3.33 7.61 -4.99
C GLN A 67 2.84 6.73 -6.16
N TYR A 68 3.63 5.72 -6.55
CA TYR A 68 3.20 4.72 -7.52
C TYR A 68 1.92 4.01 -7.07
N ILE A 69 1.88 3.52 -5.83
CA ILE A 69 0.70 2.82 -5.28
C ILE A 69 -0.52 3.75 -5.24
N VAL A 70 -0.35 5.00 -4.84
CA VAL A 70 -1.43 6.01 -4.86
C VAL A 70 -1.97 6.21 -6.27
N ASN A 71 -1.09 6.28 -7.28
CA ASN A 71 -1.51 6.43 -8.68
C ASN A 71 -2.29 5.21 -9.17
N VAL A 72 -1.84 3.99 -8.83
CA VAL A 72 -2.58 2.75 -9.15
C VAL A 72 -3.94 2.74 -8.46
N ALA A 73 -4.03 3.15 -7.19
CA ALA A 73 -5.31 3.23 -6.48
C ALA A 73 -6.28 4.23 -7.14
N LYS A 74 -5.80 5.42 -7.52
CA LYS A 74 -6.60 6.42 -8.26
C LYS A 74 -7.06 5.92 -9.63
N ASP A 75 -6.20 5.21 -10.35
CA ASP A 75 -6.55 4.59 -11.64
C ASP A 75 -7.66 3.53 -11.46
N LEU A 76 -7.52 2.64 -10.49
CA LEU A 76 -8.55 1.65 -10.14
C LEU A 76 -9.88 2.30 -9.72
N GLU A 77 -9.83 3.39 -8.94
CA GLU A 77 -11.01 4.16 -8.57
C GLU A 77 -11.68 4.78 -9.79
N SER A 78 -10.91 5.37 -10.71
CA SER A 78 -11.43 5.97 -11.94
C SER A 78 -12.13 4.95 -12.85
N ARG A 79 -11.71 3.68 -12.78
CA ARG A 79 -12.34 2.54 -13.47
C ARG A 79 -13.52 1.92 -12.71
N GLY A 80 -13.77 2.37 -11.47
CA GLY A 80 -14.79 1.80 -10.59
C GLY A 80 -14.45 0.40 -10.04
N GLU A 81 -13.18 -0.02 -10.11
CA GLU A 81 -12.73 -1.32 -9.58
C GLU A 81 -12.54 -1.31 -8.06
N ILE A 82 -12.21 -0.14 -7.51
CA ILE A 82 -12.19 0.09 -6.08
C ILE A 82 -12.99 1.34 -5.76
N THR A 83 -13.56 1.39 -4.56
CA THR A 83 -14.10 2.62 -3.99
C THR A 83 -13.15 3.06 -2.89
N MET A 84 -12.61 4.27 -3.01
CA MET A 84 -11.93 4.90 -1.89
C MET A 84 -12.94 5.76 -1.14
N PRO A 85 -12.86 5.84 0.20
CA PRO A 85 -13.62 6.87 0.91
C PRO A 85 -13.24 8.22 0.30
N SER A 86 -14.23 8.97 -0.15
CA SER A 86 -14.03 10.37 -0.54
C SER A 86 -13.34 11.07 0.62
N GLY A 87 -12.18 11.67 0.37
CA GLY A 87 -11.26 12.22 1.39
C GLY A 87 -11.77 13.45 2.14
N SER A 88 -13.01 13.44 2.62
CA SER A 88 -13.65 14.60 3.26
C SER A 88 -13.58 14.62 4.80
N GLU A 89 -12.74 13.80 5.45
CA GLU A 89 -12.63 13.83 6.93
C GLU A 89 -11.22 13.68 7.53
N GLU A 90 -10.15 13.48 6.75
CA GLU A 90 -8.78 13.32 7.33
C GLU A 90 -7.75 14.35 6.85
N ASP A 91 -8.12 15.31 5.99
CA ASP A 91 -7.30 16.50 5.68
C ASP A 91 -7.53 17.66 6.68
N GLU A 92 -8.33 17.46 7.74
CA GLU A 92 -8.41 18.38 8.87
C GLU A 92 -7.51 17.91 10.03
N MET A 93 -6.48 18.72 10.28
CA MET A 93 -5.73 18.88 11.54
C MET A 93 -4.53 17.95 11.75
N ILE A 94 -3.45 18.25 11.04
CA ILE A 94 -2.12 18.24 11.67
C ILE A 94 -1.83 19.68 12.11
N TYR A 95 -2.02 19.95 13.40
CA TYR A 95 -1.40 21.07 14.11
C TYR A 95 -0.04 20.65 14.64
#